data_AF-A0A1Y1ULY8-F1
#
_entry.id   AF-A0A1Y1ULY8-F1
#
_cell.length_a   1.000
_cell.length_b   1.000
_cell.length_c   1.000
_cell.angle_alpha   90.00
_cell.angle_beta   90.00
_cell.angle_gamma   90.00
#
_symmetry.space_group_name_H-M   'P 1'
#
loop_
_entity.id
_entity.type
_entity.pdbx_description
1 polymer ?
#
loop_
_entity_poly.entity_id
_entity_poly.type
_entity_poly.pdbx_seq_one_letter_code
_entity_poly.pdbx_strand_id
1 'polypeptide(L)'
;MSKVDSYASVKSLHASLPPFSPLISVDMLPYIALICISAFFVLTFTFSTLPKSRNPLPELGTGLLASGLAGIGIVALFCTVGVYV
;
A
#
# COMPACT_ATOMS: atom_id res chain seq x y z
N MET A 1 -13.43 30.40 31.54
CA MET A 1 -12.53 31.23 30.72
C MET A 1 -11.17 30.54 30.59
N SER A 2 -11.03 29.46 29.79
CA SER A 2 -9.75 28.71 29.69
C SER A 2 -9.50 27.96 28.36
N LYS A 3 -10.37 28.09 27.35
CA LYS A 3 -10.25 27.32 26.09
C LYS A 3 -9.39 28.04 25.02
N VAL A 4 -9.27 29.38 25.12
CA VAL A 4 -8.59 30.22 24.11
C VAL A 4 -7.07 30.10 24.20
N ASP A 5 -6.51 30.05 25.42
CA ASP A 5 -5.06 29.88 25.62
C ASP A 5 -4.55 28.52 25.13
N SER A 6 -5.38 27.48 25.31
CA SER A 6 -5.08 26.13 24.80
C SER A 6 -5.07 26.08 23.27
N TYR A 7 -6.05 26.70 22.60
CA TYR A 7 -6.09 26.74 21.13
C TYR A 7 -4.95 27.57 20.54
N ALA A 8 -4.65 28.74 21.13
CA ALA A 8 -3.57 29.61 20.67
C ALA A 8 -2.19 28.91 20.75
N SER A 9 -1.96 28.14 21.81
CA SER A 9 -0.74 27.34 22.00
C SER A 9 -0.64 26.17 21.01
N VAL A 10 -1.74 25.47 20.74
CA VAL A 10 -1.75 24.38 19.73
C VAL A 10 -1.54 24.94 18.32
N LYS A 11 -2.09 26.11 18.02
CA LYS A 11 -1.94 26.77 16.70
C LYS A 11 -0.50 27.24 16.45
N SER A 12 0.15 27.84 17.46
CA SER A 12 1.56 28.25 17.33
C SER A 12 2.48 27.05 17.17
N LEU A 13 2.22 25.96 17.90
CA LEU A 13 2.96 24.71 17.75
C LEU A 13 2.75 24.12 16.35
N HIS A 14 1.51 24.00 15.87
CA HIS A 14 1.22 23.48 14.53
C HIS A 14 1.90 24.31 13.41
N ALA A 15 1.98 25.62 13.55
CA ALA A 15 2.67 26.49 12.58
C ALA A 15 4.21 26.33 12.59
N SER A 16 4.78 25.83 13.69
CA SER A 16 6.23 25.60 13.82
C SER A 16 6.68 24.26 13.26
N LEU A 17 5.76 23.31 13.03
CA LEU A 17 6.09 22.00 12.47
C LEU A 17 6.23 22.08 10.94
N PRO A 18 7.14 21.28 10.36
CA PRO A 18 7.27 21.18 8.90
C PRO A 18 5.98 20.62 8.27
N PRO A 19 5.69 20.99 7.02
CA PRO A 19 4.57 20.43 6.28
C PRO A 19 4.69 18.91 6.15
N PHE A 20 3.56 18.22 6.16
CA PHE A 20 3.53 16.78 5.89
C PHE A 20 4.10 16.50 4.50
N SER A 21 5.15 15.69 4.45
CA SER A 21 5.69 15.17 3.20
C SER A 21 5.36 13.68 3.12
N PRO A 22 4.57 13.23 2.12
CA PRO A 22 4.22 11.83 1.99
C PRO A 22 5.48 10.99 1.70
N LEU A 23 5.55 9.82 2.34
CA LEU A 23 6.66 8.87 2.12
C LEU A 23 6.75 8.39 0.65
N ILE A 24 5.61 8.40 -0.06
CA ILE A 24 5.50 7.95 -1.44
C ILE A 24 4.81 9.06 -2.23
N SER A 25 5.48 9.57 -3.27
CA SER A 25 4.93 10.58 -4.17
C SER A 25 3.76 10.00 -4.98
N VAL A 26 2.66 10.74 -5.08
CA VAL A 26 1.43 10.36 -5.80
C VAL A 26 1.70 9.94 -7.26
N ASP A 27 2.69 10.55 -7.91
CA ASP A 27 3.08 10.23 -9.29
C ASP A 27 3.70 8.84 -9.47
N MET A 28 4.25 8.24 -8.39
CA MET A 28 4.85 6.90 -8.44
C MET A 28 3.85 5.77 -8.19
N LEU A 29 2.69 6.07 -7.59
CA LEU A 29 1.66 5.09 -7.29
C LEU A 29 1.16 4.29 -8.50
N PRO A 30 0.94 4.87 -9.71
CA PRO A 30 0.42 4.08 -10.84
C PRO A 30 1.43 3.04 -11.29
N TYR A 31 2.73 3.34 -11.22
CA TYR A 31 3.78 2.39 -11.55
C TYR A 31 3.87 1.26 -10.52
N ILE A 32 3.77 1.59 -9.22
CA ILE A 32 3.75 0.58 -8.14
C ILE A 32 2.56 -0.35 -8.29
N ALA A 33 1.36 0.20 -8.57
CA ALA A 33 0.15 -0.58 -8.80
C ALA A 33 0.31 -1.53 -9.99
N LEU A 34 0.81 -1.04 -11.12
CA LEU A 34 1.02 -1.85 -12.32
C LEU A 34 2.00 -3.00 -12.04
N ILE A 35 3.15 -2.70 -11.44
CA ILE A 35 4.17 -3.71 -11.13
C ILE A 35 3.62 -4.76 -10.16
N CYS A 36 3.00 -4.35 -9.04
CA CYS A 36 2.44 -5.30 -8.07
C CYS A 36 1.33 -6.17 -8.66
N ILE A 37 0.39 -5.61 -9.41
CA ILE A 37 -0.72 -6.35 -10.01
C ILE A 37 -0.23 -7.29 -11.11
N SER A 38 0.73 -6.86 -11.94
CA SER A 38 1.33 -7.72 -12.97
C SER A 38 2.08 -8.92 -12.35
N ALA A 39 2.87 -8.67 -11.30
CA ALA A 39 3.58 -9.72 -10.60
C ALA A 39 2.63 -10.65 -9.83
N PHE A 40 1.55 -10.13 -9.25
CA PHE A 40 0.46 -10.94 -8.70
C PHE A 40 -0.14 -11.86 -9.76
N PHE A 41 -0.48 -11.34 -10.95
CA PHE A 41 -1.07 -12.14 -12.02
C PHE A 41 -0.15 -13.29 -12.44
N VAL A 42 1.15 -13.03 -12.59
CA VAL A 42 2.15 -14.06 -12.92
C VAL A 42 2.28 -15.09 -11.80
N LEU A 43 2.31 -14.65 -10.53
CA LEU A 43 2.39 -15.56 -9.38
C LEU A 43 1.14 -16.44 -9.25
N THR A 44 -0.05 -15.87 -9.43
CA THR A 44 -1.31 -16.61 -9.38
C THR A 44 -1.42 -17.58 -10.55
N PHE A 45 -0.99 -17.18 -11.74
CA PHE A 45 -0.90 -18.07 -12.89
C PHE A 45 0.05 -19.24 -12.59
N THR A 46 1.25 -18.93 -12.09
CA THR A 46 2.26 -19.94 -11.71
C THR A 46 1.69 -20.91 -10.67
N PHE A 47 1.06 -20.39 -9.61
CA PHE A 47 0.38 -21.17 -8.57
C PHE A 47 -0.71 -22.10 -9.15
N SER A 48 -1.50 -21.63 -10.12
CA SER A 48 -2.53 -22.45 -10.78
C SER A 48 -1.96 -23.56 -11.67
N THR A 49 -0.77 -23.33 -12.25
CA THR A 49 -0.10 -24.27 -13.15
C THR A 49 0.84 -25.24 -12.42
N LEU A 50 1.07 -25.05 -11.12
CA LEU A 50 1.95 -25.92 -10.35
C LEU A 50 1.34 -27.34 -10.27
N PRO A 51 2.03 -28.39 -10.75
CA PRO A 51 1.56 -29.76 -10.58
C PRO A 51 1.55 -30.07 -9.08
N LYS A 52 0.46 -30.70 -8.61
CA LYS A 52 0.24 -31.00 -7.19
C LYS A 52 1.43 -31.79 -6.63
N SER A 53 2.35 -31.10 -5.97
CA SER A 53 3.57 -31.71 -5.45
C SER A 53 3.33 -32.21 -4.03
N ARG A 54 3.97 -33.33 -3.67
CA ARG A 54 3.92 -33.89 -2.30
C ARG A 54 4.43 -32.91 -1.24
N ASN A 55 5.21 -31.91 -1.64
CA ASN A 55 5.72 -30.85 -0.79
C ASN A 55 4.82 -29.59 -0.93
N PRO A 56 4.14 -29.14 0.15
CA PRO A 56 3.23 -27.99 0.10
C PRO A 56 3.94 -26.64 0.31
N LEU A 57 5.23 -26.62 0.64
CA LEU A 57 6.00 -25.38 0.84
C LEU A 57 5.95 -24.40 -0.35
N PRO A 58 6.14 -24.81 -1.61
CA PRO A 58 6.09 -23.88 -2.73
C PRO A 58 4.68 -23.32 -2.98
N GLU A 59 3.63 -24.10 -2.74
CA GLU A 59 2.24 -23.63 -2.84
C GLU A 59 1.95 -22.55 -1.77
N LEU A 60 2.38 -22.79 -0.53
CA LEU A 60 2.22 -21.84 0.57
C LEU A 60 3.02 -20.56 0.36
N GLY A 61 4.27 -20.68 -0.06
CA GLY A 61 5.14 -19.53 -0.32
C GLY A 61 4.62 -18.65 -1.46
N THR A 62 4.24 -19.26 -2.58
CA THR A 62 3.69 -18.52 -3.73
C THR A 62 2.34 -17.88 -3.41
N GLY A 63 1.46 -18.56 -2.67
CA GLY A 63 0.19 -18.01 -2.21
C GLY A 63 0.35 -16.81 -1.26
N LEU A 64 1.27 -16.89 -0.30
CA LEU A 64 1.55 -15.79 0.63
C LEU A 64 2.14 -14.57 -0.09
N LEU A 65 3.11 -14.79 -0.99
CA LEU A 65 3.67 -13.71 -1.80
C LEU A 65 2.61 -13.09 -2.70
N ALA A 66 1.80 -13.91 -3.38
CA ALA A 66 0.72 -13.42 -4.21
C ALA A 66 -0.28 -12.57 -3.40
N SER A 67 -0.67 -13.03 -2.21
CA SER A 67 -1.59 -12.29 -1.33
C SER A 67 -1.01 -10.93 -0.89
N GLY A 68 0.27 -10.89 -0.54
CA GLY A 68 0.94 -9.64 -0.17
C GLY A 68 1.00 -8.65 -1.33
N LEU A 69 1.40 -9.12 -2.51
CA LEU A 69 1.45 -8.29 -3.72
C LEU A 69 0.06 -7.81 -4.17
N ALA A 70 -0.97 -8.64 -4.03
CA ALA A 70 -2.35 -8.27 -4.31
C ALA A 70 -2.83 -7.14 -3.39
N GLY A 71 -2.58 -7.25 -2.08
CA GLY A 71 -2.96 -6.22 -1.12
C GLY A 71 -2.30 -4.88 -1.42
N ILE A 72 -0.97 -4.87 -1.60
CA ILE A 72 -0.21 -3.65 -1.92
C ILE A 72 -0.67 -3.07 -3.27
N GLY A 73 -0.83 -3.91 -4.29
CA GLY A 73 -1.24 -3.51 -5.63
C GLY A 73 -2.64 -2.89 -5.69
N ILE A 74 -3.60 -3.48 -4.96
CA ILE A 74 -4.97 -2.94 -4.91
C ILE A 74 -5.01 -1.62 -4.16
N VAL A 75 -4.36 -1.50 -3.00
CA VAL A 75 -4.31 -0.21 -2.27
C VAL A 75 -3.70 0.87 -3.16
N ALA A 76 -2.55 0.59 -3.78
CA ALA A 76 -1.91 1.51 -4.72
C ALA A 76 -2.83 1.89 -5.89
N LEU A 77 -3.60 0.93 -6.44
CA LEU A 77 -4.54 1.19 -7.53
C LEU A 77 -5.71 2.07 -7.09
N PHE A 78 -6.34 1.80 -5.95
CA PHE A 78 -7.43 2.66 -5.43
C PHE A 78 -6.93 4.09 -5.19
N CYS A 79 -5.72 4.20 -4.67
CA CYS A 79 -5.02 5.44 -4.46
C CYS A 79 -4.70 6.20 -5.75
N THR A 80 -4.52 5.53 -6.90
CA THR A 80 -4.28 6.19 -8.20
C THR A 80 -5.55 6.71 -8.85
N VAL A 81 -6.69 6.03 -8.67
CA VAL A 81 -7.98 6.47 -9.23
C VAL A 81 -8.59 7.64 -8.46
N GLY A 82 -7.87 8.19 -7.47
CA GLY A 82 -8.34 9.32 -6.67
C GLY A 82 -9.36 8.94 -5.60
N VAL A 83 -9.40 7.66 -5.19
CA VAL A 83 -10.21 7.20 -4.05
C VAL A 83 -9.57 7.57 -2.70
N TYR A 84 -8.47 8.34 -2.70
CA TYR A 84 -7.81 8.80 -1.49
C TYR A 84 -8.71 9.74 -0.66
N VAL A 85 -8.84 9.40 0.63
CA VAL A 85 -9.34 10.23 1.75
C VAL A 85 -8.25 11.19 2.20
#